data_AF-A0A5E4IL66-F1
#
_entry.id   AF-A0A5E4IL66-F1
#
_cell.length_a   1.000
_cell.length_b   1.000
_cell.length_c   1.000
_cell.angle_alpha   90.00
_cell.angle_beta   90.00
_cell.angle_gamma   90.00
#
_symmetry.space_group_name_H-M   'P 1'
#
loop_
_entity.id
_entity.type
_entity.pdbx_description
1 polymer ?
#
loop_
_entity_poly.entity_id
_entity_poly.type
_entity_poly.pdbx_seq_one_letter_code
_entity_poly.pdbx_strand_id
1 'polypeptide(L)'
;MNKKLICFVLAAMFLLPMVNCVQVSVKTSAGQYTEHLGAGIDDSIYGSSKITRDGLTNALWSAGTPKSKSSSTGNLNLAETHSVGSNTNMGAEVGVRISNAKSYYYGYSLYPGTSFVGAAEALDVDSAKSINAWARAYNGGSKYDVGVSTIVNNGNLKGYSNCAIASTDSTGAFQSFDTATGTIQVDSTARTLSSAYTSDVEQDTIPEASIRTKATGTISNYQDAAVKSSTGTSIEQNARIVGAFNSASTANDQFIARSSDYGTKYDIDMQANIANSVPSVKGTLTYYINPNLKIQGAVDKSLSGDVINVAAGTYNENVVIPKAVTVRGDNVAVTKVTNNGGKVYLNSMKVFIRADDIYYACPQLDWITNLVNSKDISATYAVIPAWTIAEPADGPTAVKFLESLDKSKFELATHGLAHEAFNTMDYSGQYNTLNSATNLMMEYFYRPRTFVAPYLATDANTIAACKALGYHTIVGDYVSGAQGITQLGQDFEWEKAFTDTGATHYTLDEFKTGVPGYYVGFDSAYNSGTKTYEIALHPWTFTSADDQTTFANSIDYMKGKTNAYGSGVEFMTMEEYYKYNN
;
A
#
# COMPACT_ATOMS: atom_id res chain seq x y z
N MET A 1 -27.41 -37.80 -50.58
CA MET A 1 -28.83 -37.80 -50.18
C MET A 1 -28.92 -37.97 -48.68
N ASN A 2 -29.57 -37.02 -48.01
CA ASN A 2 -29.69 -36.86 -46.57
C ASN A 2 -30.41 -38.03 -45.90
N LYS A 3 -29.90 -38.50 -44.75
CA LYS A 3 -30.75 -39.04 -43.68
C LYS A 3 -30.28 -38.47 -42.35
N LYS A 4 -30.88 -37.34 -41.96
CA LYS A 4 -30.91 -36.88 -40.57
C LYS A 4 -31.80 -37.88 -39.82
N LEU A 5 -31.20 -38.69 -38.96
CA LEU A 5 -31.94 -39.51 -38.01
C LEU A 5 -32.37 -38.57 -36.86
N ILE A 6 -33.63 -38.14 -36.91
CA ILE A 6 -34.31 -37.51 -35.77
C ILE A 6 -34.79 -38.67 -34.89
N CYS A 7 -34.12 -38.90 -33.75
CA CYS A 7 -34.66 -39.74 -32.69
C CYS A 7 -35.44 -38.85 -31.72
N PHE A 8 -36.76 -38.82 -31.88
CA PHE A 8 -37.68 -38.46 -30.79
C PHE A 8 -37.68 -39.63 -29.79
N VAL A 9 -37.20 -39.41 -28.58
CA VAL A 9 -37.49 -40.30 -27.46
C VAL A 9 -38.68 -39.69 -26.72
N LEU A 10 -39.89 -40.18 -27.04
CA LEU A 10 -41.05 -40.07 -26.15
C LEU A 10 -40.89 -41.16 -25.08
N ALA A 11 -40.58 -40.77 -23.84
CA ALA A 11 -40.65 -41.68 -22.71
C ALA A 11 -42.10 -41.71 -22.18
N ALA A 12 -42.74 -42.88 -22.28
CA ALA A 12 -44.01 -43.14 -21.62
C ALA A 12 -43.81 -43.22 -20.10
N MET A 13 -44.41 -42.31 -19.34
CA MET A 13 -44.40 -42.32 -17.88
C MET A 13 -45.45 -43.29 -17.35
N PHE A 14 -45.01 -44.40 -16.75
CA PHE A 14 -45.84 -45.15 -15.81
C PHE A 14 -45.67 -44.52 -14.41
N LEU A 15 -46.76 -43.99 -13.88
CA LEU A 15 -46.86 -43.43 -12.53
C LEU A 15 -46.75 -44.53 -11.46
N LEU A 16 -45.66 -44.52 -10.70
CA LEU A 16 -45.63 -44.97 -9.31
C LEU A 16 -45.19 -43.77 -8.44
N PRO A 17 -45.90 -43.47 -7.34
CA PRO A 17 -45.73 -42.20 -6.64
C PRO A 17 -44.61 -42.28 -5.59
N MET A 18 -43.33 -42.41 -5.97
CA MET A 18 -42.21 -42.23 -5.02
C MET A 18 -40.88 -41.74 -5.63
N VAL A 19 -40.85 -41.24 -6.88
CA VAL A 19 -39.60 -40.76 -7.48
C VAL A 19 -39.76 -39.32 -7.95
N ASN A 20 -39.37 -38.36 -7.09
CA ASN A 20 -39.33 -36.94 -7.42
C ASN A 20 -38.07 -36.56 -8.20
N CYS A 21 -37.59 -37.45 -9.07
CA CYS A 21 -36.49 -37.14 -9.96
C CYS A 21 -36.65 -37.76 -11.35
N VAL A 22 -36.28 -37.00 -12.38
CA VAL A 22 -36.11 -37.52 -13.74
C VAL A 22 -34.63 -37.77 -13.95
N GLN A 23 -34.25 -39.02 -14.24
CA GLN A 23 -32.87 -39.35 -14.61
C GLN A 23 -32.77 -39.52 -16.14
N VAL A 24 -31.85 -38.79 -16.77
CA VAL A 24 -31.48 -38.95 -18.18
C VAL A 24 -30.03 -39.41 -18.23
N SER A 25 -29.71 -40.43 -19.03
CA SER A 25 -28.32 -40.87 -19.20
C SER A 25 -28.00 -41.19 -20.66
N VAL A 26 -26.84 -40.74 -21.13
CA VAL A 26 -26.35 -40.96 -22.50
C VAL A 26 -24.90 -41.43 -22.43
N LYS A 27 -24.57 -42.53 -23.10
CA LYS A 27 -23.21 -43.08 -23.15
C LYS A 27 -22.66 -42.97 -24.57
N THR A 28 -21.44 -42.45 -24.69
CA THR A 28 -20.70 -42.30 -25.96
C THR A 28 -19.30 -42.93 -25.82
N SER A 29 -18.57 -43.08 -26.93
CA SER A 29 -17.17 -43.53 -26.90
C SER A 29 -16.22 -42.54 -26.20
N ALA A 30 -16.66 -41.30 -25.94
CA ALA A 30 -15.91 -40.26 -25.25
C ALA A 30 -16.27 -40.13 -23.76
N GLY A 31 -17.29 -40.85 -23.27
CA GLY A 31 -17.72 -40.78 -21.87
C GLY A 31 -19.19 -41.12 -21.62
N GLN A 32 -19.58 -41.16 -20.34
CA GLN A 32 -20.96 -41.32 -19.88
C GLN A 32 -21.46 -40.00 -19.30
N TYR A 33 -22.68 -39.64 -19.65
CA TYR A 33 -23.41 -38.48 -19.14
C TYR A 33 -24.61 -38.99 -18.35
N THR A 34 -24.78 -38.51 -17.12
CA THR A 34 -25.96 -38.79 -16.29
C THR A 34 -26.45 -37.48 -15.69
N GLU A 35 -27.72 -37.16 -15.90
CA GLU A 35 -28.42 -36.00 -15.35
C GLU A 35 -29.54 -36.51 -14.46
N HIS A 36 -29.62 -35.99 -13.24
CA HIS A 36 -30.76 -36.14 -12.35
C HIS A 36 -31.42 -34.77 -12.25
N LEU A 37 -32.74 -34.70 -12.41
CA LEU A 37 -33.52 -33.50 -12.20
C LEU A 37 -34.41 -33.73 -10.98
N GLY A 38 -34.08 -33.14 -9.83
CA GLY A 38 -34.89 -33.23 -8.61
C GLY A 38 -35.84 -32.04 -8.45
N ALA A 39 -37.11 -32.28 -8.11
CA ALA A 39 -38.07 -31.21 -7.75
C ALA A 39 -38.78 -31.54 -6.42
N GLY A 40 -39.08 -30.53 -5.60
CA GLY A 40 -39.93 -30.68 -4.42
C GLY A 40 -41.40 -30.93 -4.78
N ILE A 41 -42.22 -31.29 -3.78
CA ILE A 41 -43.67 -31.31 -3.94
C ILE A 41 -44.12 -29.86 -4.20
N ASP A 42 -44.83 -29.64 -5.31
CA ASP A 42 -45.33 -28.35 -5.83
C ASP A 42 -44.31 -27.41 -6.51
N ASP A 43 -43.07 -27.85 -6.73
CA ASP A 43 -42.08 -27.07 -7.50
C ASP A 43 -42.25 -27.26 -9.02
N SER A 44 -42.22 -26.16 -9.77
CA SER A 44 -42.14 -26.18 -11.24
C SER A 44 -40.73 -25.74 -11.69
N ILE A 45 -39.92 -26.72 -12.10
CA ILE A 45 -38.57 -26.52 -12.64
C ILE A 45 -38.61 -26.71 -14.15
N TYR A 46 -38.05 -25.75 -14.88
CA TYR A 46 -37.91 -25.78 -16.34
C TYR A 46 -36.43 -25.84 -16.69
N GLY A 47 -36.09 -26.51 -17.80
CA GLY A 47 -34.70 -26.56 -18.24
C GLY A 47 -34.47 -27.06 -19.65
N SER A 48 -33.21 -27.02 -20.07
CA SER A 48 -32.76 -27.57 -21.34
C SER A 48 -31.34 -28.14 -21.21
N SER A 49 -31.15 -29.35 -21.70
CA SER A 49 -29.84 -30.03 -21.71
C SER A 49 -29.38 -30.27 -23.14
N LYS A 50 -28.11 -29.96 -23.42
CA LYS A 50 -27.44 -30.24 -24.68
C LYS A 50 -26.20 -31.09 -24.42
N ILE A 51 -26.21 -32.30 -24.94
CA ILE A 51 -25.07 -33.23 -24.91
C ILE A 51 -24.43 -33.21 -26.30
N THR A 52 -23.12 -32.95 -26.37
CA THR A 52 -22.33 -33.03 -27.59
C THR A 52 -21.12 -33.94 -27.39
N ARG A 53 -20.37 -34.21 -28.47
CA ARG A 53 -19.08 -34.89 -28.36
C ARG A 53 -18.10 -34.12 -27.48
N ASP A 54 -18.23 -32.79 -27.45
CA ASP A 54 -17.23 -31.90 -26.89
C ASP A 54 -17.62 -31.40 -25.47
N GLY A 55 -18.80 -31.76 -24.95
CA GLY A 55 -19.24 -31.40 -23.59
C GLY A 55 -20.74 -31.52 -23.31
N LEU A 56 -21.10 -31.20 -22.06
CA LEU A 56 -22.47 -31.11 -21.53
C LEU A 56 -22.78 -29.65 -21.15
N THR A 57 -23.91 -29.13 -21.59
CA THR A 57 -24.44 -27.82 -21.18
C THR A 57 -25.88 -27.97 -20.69
N ASN A 58 -26.21 -27.32 -19.59
CA ASN A 58 -27.56 -27.33 -19.00
C ASN A 58 -27.94 -25.93 -18.51
N ALA A 59 -29.23 -25.64 -18.48
CA ALA A 59 -29.80 -24.50 -17.78
C ALA A 59 -31.12 -24.90 -17.13
N LEU A 60 -31.28 -24.50 -15.86
CA LEU A 60 -32.46 -24.70 -15.01
C LEU A 60 -32.96 -23.35 -14.48
N TRP A 61 -34.28 -23.18 -14.40
CA TRP A 61 -34.89 -21.99 -13.83
C TRP A 61 -36.23 -22.28 -13.13
N SER A 62 -36.51 -21.53 -12.06
CA SER A 62 -37.83 -21.54 -11.39
C SER A 62 -38.89 -20.84 -12.25
N ALA A 63 -40.11 -21.35 -12.27
CA ALA A 63 -41.23 -20.97 -13.17
C ALA A 63 -41.26 -19.53 -13.73
N GLY A 64 -41.23 -19.43 -15.07
CA GLY A 64 -41.24 -18.18 -15.82
C GLY A 64 -40.13 -18.15 -16.88
N THR A 65 -40.29 -17.40 -17.98
CA THR A 65 -39.19 -17.13 -18.92
C THR A 65 -38.01 -16.46 -18.17
N PRO A 66 -36.78 -16.45 -18.71
CA PRO A 66 -35.55 -15.95 -18.04
C PRO A 66 -35.58 -14.52 -17.48
N LYS A 67 -36.72 -13.81 -17.55
CA LYS A 67 -36.95 -12.45 -17.06
C LYS A 67 -38.29 -12.23 -16.37
N SER A 68 -39.17 -13.22 -16.24
CA SER A 68 -40.44 -13.02 -15.54
C SER A 68 -40.30 -13.39 -14.07
N LYS A 69 -40.37 -12.38 -13.20
CA LYS A 69 -40.49 -12.54 -11.74
C LYS A 69 -41.59 -13.58 -11.43
N SER A 70 -41.19 -14.78 -11.03
CA SER A 70 -42.11 -15.69 -10.34
C SER A 70 -42.57 -15.01 -9.05
N SER A 71 -43.87 -14.90 -8.87
CA SER A 71 -44.51 -14.53 -7.60
C SER A 71 -44.81 -15.77 -6.75
N SER A 72 -43.99 -16.82 -6.84
CA SER A 72 -44.13 -17.98 -5.97
C SER A 72 -43.74 -17.59 -4.54
N THR A 73 -44.73 -17.60 -3.66
CA THR A 73 -44.63 -17.42 -2.21
C THR A 73 -44.03 -18.65 -1.49
N GLY A 74 -43.46 -19.60 -2.23
CA GLY A 74 -42.87 -20.83 -1.71
C GLY A 74 -41.36 -20.72 -1.53
N ASN A 75 -40.84 -21.37 -0.49
CA ASN A 75 -39.41 -21.50 -0.24
C ASN A 75 -38.79 -22.47 -1.25
N LEU A 76 -38.07 -21.97 -2.25
CA LEU A 76 -37.46 -22.81 -3.28
C LEU A 76 -36.13 -23.39 -2.80
N ASN A 77 -35.88 -24.68 -3.08
CA ASN A 77 -34.63 -25.37 -2.80
C ASN A 77 -34.06 -25.99 -4.09
N LEU A 78 -32.74 -26.09 -4.19
CA LEU A 78 -32.04 -26.77 -5.29
C LEU A 78 -30.82 -27.49 -4.69
N ALA A 79 -30.57 -28.73 -5.10
CA ALA A 79 -29.37 -29.45 -4.72
C ALA A 79 -28.95 -30.35 -5.88
N GLU A 80 -27.97 -29.89 -6.66
CA GLU A 80 -27.52 -30.56 -7.87
C GLU A 80 -26.00 -30.73 -7.83
N THR A 81 -25.52 -31.82 -8.43
CA THR A 81 -24.09 -32.07 -8.65
C THR A 81 -23.94 -32.84 -9.94
N HIS A 82 -23.07 -32.35 -10.83
CA HIS A 82 -22.87 -32.92 -12.14
C HIS A 82 -21.38 -33.06 -12.41
N SER A 83 -20.99 -34.21 -12.96
CA SER A 83 -19.61 -34.46 -13.31
C SER A 83 -19.49 -35.16 -14.67
N VAL A 84 -18.36 -34.90 -15.32
CA VAL A 84 -17.92 -35.58 -16.55
C VAL A 84 -16.49 -36.03 -16.35
N GLY A 85 -16.12 -37.15 -16.95
CA GLY A 85 -14.75 -37.65 -16.88
C GLY A 85 -14.37 -38.45 -18.12
N SER A 86 -13.07 -38.52 -18.37
CA SER A 86 -12.48 -39.37 -19.41
C SER A 86 -11.85 -40.63 -18.79
N ASN A 87 -11.46 -41.57 -19.64
CA ASN A 87 -10.69 -42.75 -19.26
C ASN A 87 -9.22 -42.44 -18.86
N THR A 88 -8.77 -41.18 -18.94
CA THR A 88 -7.38 -40.77 -18.68
C THR A 88 -7.21 -40.07 -17.32
N ASN A 89 -8.08 -40.34 -16.34
CA ASN A 89 -8.06 -39.74 -15.00
C ASN A 89 -8.20 -38.21 -15.04
N MET A 90 -9.11 -37.73 -15.88
CA MET A 90 -9.44 -36.32 -16.07
C MET A 90 -10.94 -36.15 -15.84
N GLY A 91 -11.35 -35.04 -15.23
CA GLY A 91 -12.76 -34.78 -15.01
C GLY A 91 -13.08 -33.39 -14.52
N ALA A 92 -14.32 -33.01 -14.78
CA ALA A 92 -14.89 -31.72 -14.44
C ALA A 92 -16.15 -31.96 -13.61
N GLU A 93 -16.36 -31.14 -12.58
CA GLU A 93 -17.52 -31.19 -11.71
C GLU A 93 -18.05 -29.78 -11.47
N VAL A 94 -19.37 -29.65 -11.40
CA VAL A 94 -20.07 -28.47 -10.87
C VAL A 94 -21.09 -28.93 -9.84
N GLY A 95 -21.46 -28.04 -8.94
CA GLY A 95 -22.60 -28.29 -8.08
C GLY A 95 -23.11 -27.06 -7.38
N VAL A 96 -24.37 -27.15 -6.98
CA VAL A 96 -25.09 -26.06 -6.34
C VAL A 96 -26.02 -26.59 -5.26
N ARG A 97 -26.08 -25.88 -4.12
CA ARG A 97 -27.06 -26.09 -3.06
C ARG A 97 -27.66 -24.76 -2.65
N ILE A 98 -28.96 -24.60 -2.86
CA ILE A 98 -29.75 -23.42 -2.53
C ILE A 98 -30.84 -23.84 -1.55
N SER A 99 -31.01 -23.07 -0.46
CA SER A 99 -32.10 -23.28 0.49
C SER A 99 -32.91 -22.02 0.72
N ASN A 100 -34.24 -22.19 0.70
CA ASN A 100 -35.24 -21.15 0.95
C ASN A 100 -35.00 -19.88 0.13
N ALA A 101 -34.75 -20.03 -1.17
CA ALA A 101 -34.65 -18.91 -2.09
C ALA A 101 -36.05 -18.44 -2.52
N LYS A 102 -36.14 -17.16 -2.88
CA LYS A 102 -37.32 -16.60 -3.54
C LYS A 102 -37.38 -16.96 -5.03
N SER A 103 -36.24 -16.93 -5.70
CA SER A 103 -36.07 -17.33 -7.11
C SER A 103 -34.61 -17.67 -7.39
N TYR A 104 -34.38 -18.52 -8.38
CA TYR A 104 -33.04 -18.82 -8.87
C TYR A 104 -32.99 -19.06 -10.39
N TYR A 105 -31.82 -18.83 -10.97
CA TYR A 105 -31.36 -19.34 -12.26
C TYR A 105 -30.04 -20.08 -12.02
N TYR A 106 -29.91 -21.27 -12.60
CA TYR A 106 -28.68 -22.06 -12.55
C TYR A 106 -28.37 -22.59 -13.94
N GLY A 107 -27.16 -22.34 -14.43
CA GLY A 107 -26.66 -22.91 -15.68
C GLY A 107 -25.25 -23.42 -15.49
N TYR A 108 -24.88 -24.44 -16.25
CA TYR A 108 -23.52 -24.97 -16.20
C TYR A 108 -23.05 -25.53 -17.53
N SER A 109 -21.73 -25.65 -17.65
CA SER A 109 -21.05 -26.29 -18.77
C SER A 109 -19.88 -27.12 -18.26
N LEU A 110 -19.78 -28.35 -18.77
CA LEU A 110 -18.75 -29.31 -18.42
C LEU A 110 -18.03 -29.79 -19.68
N TYR A 111 -16.69 -29.74 -19.64
CA TYR A 111 -15.80 -30.07 -20.74
C TYR A 111 -14.79 -31.15 -20.29
N PRO A 112 -14.98 -32.43 -20.67
CA PRO A 112 -14.13 -33.55 -20.25
C PRO A 112 -12.87 -33.74 -21.09
N GLY A 113 -12.46 -32.75 -21.91
CA GLY A 113 -11.55 -32.90 -23.06
C GLY A 113 -10.22 -33.65 -22.80
N THR A 114 -9.51 -34.01 -23.87
CA THR A 114 -8.33 -34.91 -23.79
C THR A 114 -7.03 -34.23 -23.35
N SER A 115 -6.91 -32.92 -23.53
CA SER A 115 -5.78 -32.10 -23.07
C SER A 115 -6.22 -30.91 -22.22
N PHE A 116 -7.51 -30.66 -22.16
CA PHE A 116 -8.16 -29.51 -21.54
C PHE A 116 -9.41 -29.99 -20.82
N VAL A 117 -9.53 -29.63 -19.54
CA VAL A 117 -10.70 -29.94 -18.71
C VAL A 117 -11.25 -28.64 -18.15
N GLY A 118 -12.56 -28.47 -18.21
CA GLY A 118 -13.22 -27.25 -17.76
C GLY A 118 -14.57 -27.52 -17.11
N ALA A 119 -14.83 -26.83 -16.01
CA ALA A 119 -16.12 -26.73 -15.36
C ALA A 119 -16.49 -25.27 -15.23
N ALA A 120 -17.69 -24.88 -15.62
CA ALA A 120 -18.16 -23.51 -15.47
C ALA A 120 -19.63 -23.50 -15.07
N GLU A 121 -20.00 -22.58 -14.20
CA GLU A 121 -21.40 -22.36 -13.82
C GLU A 121 -21.76 -20.88 -13.83
N ALA A 122 -23.07 -20.62 -13.96
CA ALA A 122 -23.66 -19.31 -13.85
C ALA A 122 -24.87 -19.41 -12.91
N LEU A 123 -25.01 -18.43 -12.02
CA LEU A 123 -26.03 -18.46 -10.98
C LEU A 123 -26.60 -17.06 -10.72
N ASP A 124 -27.92 -16.98 -10.56
CA ASP A 124 -28.59 -15.83 -9.98
C ASP A 124 -29.54 -16.35 -8.90
N VAL A 125 -29.44 -15.85 -7.67
CA VAL A 125 -30.31 -16.24 -6.56
C VAL A 125 -30.83 -15.00 -5.83
N ASP A 126 -32.14 -14.92 -5.67
CA ASP A 126 -32.81 -13.92 -4.84
C ASP A 126 -33.12 -14.49 -3.46
N SER A 127 -32.58 -13.84 -2.43
CA SER A 127 -32.95 -13.96 -1.02
C SER A 127 -33.04 -15.41 -0.55
N ALA A 128 -31.89 -16.04 -0.34
CA ALA A 128 -31.78 -17.41 0.15
C ALA A 128 -31.26 -17.46 1.59
N LYS A 129 -31.65 -18.51 2.32
CA LYS A 129 -31.04 -18.84 3.62
C LYS A 129 -29.59 -19.27 3.45
N SER A 130 -29.32 -20.10 2.45
CA SER A 130 -27.97 -20.52 2.09
C SER A 130 -27.84 -20.77 0.59
N ILE A 131 -26.70 -20.39 0.03
CA ILE A 131 -26.25 -20.68 -1.33
C ILE A 131 -24.85 -21.27 -1.19
N ASN A 132 -24.59 -22.40 -1.84
CA ASN A 132 -23.26 -22.97 -2.01
C ASN A 132 -23.13 -23.38 -3.47
N ALA A 133 -22.19 -22.80 -4.19
CA ALA A 133 -21.95 -23.04 -5.60
C ALA A 133 -20.46 -23.35 -5.79
N TRP A 134 -20.13 -24.37 -6.59
CA TRP A 134 -18.75 -24.77 -6.82
C TRP A 134 -18.53 -25.34 -8.22
N ALA A 135 -17.31 -25.16 -8.71
CA ALA A 135 -16.81 -25.83 -9.91
C ALA A 135 -15.40 -26.35 -9.65
N ARG A 136 -15.10 -27.52 -10.22
CA ARG A 136 -13.81 -28.20 -10.09
C ARG A 136 -13.38 -28.81 -11.42
N ALA A 137 -12.12 -28.67 -11.76
CA ALA A 137 -11.51 -29.35 -12.90
C ALA A 137 -10.21 -30.02 -12.45
N TYR A 138 -10.05 -31.30 -12.79
CA TYR A 138 -8.83 -32.04 -12.51
C TYR A 138 -8.30 -32.72 -13.78
N ASN A 139 -6.99 -32.70 -13.92
CA ASN A 139 -6.26 -33.29 -15.04
C ASN A 139 -5.12 -34.15 -14.47
N GLY A 140 -5.37 -35.44 -14.29
CA GLY A 140 -4.38 -36.37 -13.72
C GLY A 140 -3.11 -36.52 -14.57
N GLY A 141 -3.22 -36.38 -15.90
CA GLY A 141 -2.07 -36.43 -16.80
C GLY A 141 -1.10 -35.26 -16.60
N SER A 142 -1.65 -34.06 -16.42
CA SER A 142 -0.88 -32.83 -16.16
C SER A 142 -0.65 -32.58 -14.67
N LYS A 143 -1.21 -33.44 -13.80
CA LYS A 143 -1.21 -33.32 -12.35
C LYS A 143 -1.76 -32.00 -11.84
N TYR A 144 -2.93 -31.58 -12.30
CA TYR A 144 -3.58 -30.35 -11.82
C TYR A 144 -4.96 -30.62 -11.24
N ASP A 145 -5.30 -29.85 -10.21
CA ASP A 145 -6.63 -29.77 -9.63
C ASP A 145 -6.94 -28.32 -9.29
N VAL A 146 -8.13 -27.89 -9.63
CA VAL A 146 -8.55 -26.50 -9.61
C VAL A 146 -9.98 -26.45 -9.13
N GLY A 147 -10.24 -25.57 -8.16
CA GLY A 147 -11.55 -25.45 -7.54
C GLY A 147 -11.90 -24.01 -7.25
N VAL A 148 -13.17 -23.68 -7.49
CA VAL A 148 -13.82 -22.44 -7.07
C VAL A 148 -15.03 -22.79 -6.23
N SER A 149 -15.27 -22.04 -5.17
CA SER A 149 -16.48 -22.18 -4.36
C SER A 149 -16.95 -20.83 -3.82
N THR A 150 -18.25 -20.62 -3.83
CA THR A 150 -18.90 -19.46 -3.22
C THR A 150 -20.02 -19.91 -2.29
N ILE A 151 -19.98 -19.43 -1.05
CA ILE A 151 -21.00 -19.66 -0.03
C ILE A 151 -21.61 -18.31 0.36
N VAL A 152 -22.92 -18.20 0.33
CA VAL A 152 -23.67 -17.02 0.79
C VAL A 152 -24.74 -17.45 1.78
N ASN A 153 -24.71 -16.90 2.99
CA ASN A 153 -25.72 -17.14 4.01
C ASN A 153 -26.58 -15.89 4.23
N ASN A 154 -27.90 -16.08 4.26
CA ASN A 154 -28.91 -15.05 4.46
C ASN A 154 -28.75 -13.85 3.51
N GLY A 155 -28.85 -14.09 2.21
CA GLY A 155 -28.65 -13.03 1.23
C GLY A 155 -28.85 -13.43 -0.23
N ASN A 156 -28.32 -12.59 -1.11
CA ASN A 156 -28.46 -12.71 -2.56
C ASN A 156 -27.10 -13.02 -3.21
N LEU A 157 -27.14 -13.62 -4.39
CA LEU A 157 -25.96 -13.76 -5.27
C LEU A 157 -26.40 -13.45 -6.70
N LYS A 158 -25.85 -12.39 -7.30
CA LYS A 158 -26.31 -11.83 -8.58
C LYS A 158 -25.20 -11.70 -9.59
N GLY A 159 -25.50 -12.07 -10.83
CA GLY A 159 -24.55 -12.09 -11.95
C GLY A 159 -23.39 -13.06 -11.69
N TYR A 160 -23.60 -14.13 -10.92
CA TYR A 160 -22.51 -15.02 -10.56
C TYR A 160 -22.11 -15.88 -11.75
N SER A 161 -20.80 -15.99 -11.95
CA SER A 161 -20.22 -16.97 -12.85
C SER A 161 -18.92 -17.49 -12.27
N ASN A 162 -18.61 -18.74 -12.55
CA ASN A 162 -17.33 -19.31 -12.20
C ASN A 162 -16.79 -20.22 -13.31
N CYS A 163 -15.50 -20.51 -13.25
CA CYS A 163 -14.82 -21.37 -14.18
C CYS A 163 -13.58 -21.98 -13.53
N ALA A 164 -13.48 -23.30 -13.52
CA ALA A 164 -12.29 -24.05 -13.17
C ALA A 164 -11.72 -24.69 -14.44
N ILE A 165 -10.43 -24.45 -14.71
CA ILE A 165 -9.74 -24.94 -15.90
C ILE A 165 -8.47 -25.67 -15.50
N ALA A 166 -8.27 -26.89 -16.00
CA ALA A 166 -7.06 -27.68 -15.80
C ALA A 166 -6.48 -28.19 -17.13
N SER A 167 -5.30 -27.67 -17.50
CA SER A 167 -4.54 -28.08 -18.70
C SER A 167 -3.04 -27.94 -18.48
N THR A 168 -2.22 -28.45 -19.41
CA THR A 168 -0.76 -28.28 -19.37
C THR A 168 -0.33 -26.81 -19.45
N ASP A 169 -1.11 -26.00 -20.16
CA ASP A 169 -0.70 -24.64 -20.56
C ASP A 169 -1.33 -23.56 -19.67
N SER A 170 -2.52 -23.86 -19.13
CA SER A 170 -3.29 -22.94 -18.29
C SER A 170 -4.09 -23.72 -17.24
N THR A 171 -3.84 -23.42 -15.98
CA THR A 171 -4.55 -23.95 -14.81
C THR A 171 -5.07 -22.76 -14.02
N GLY A 172 -6.38 -22.63 -13.86
CA GLY A 172 -6.96 -21.40 -13.28
C GLY A 172 -8.36 -21.57 -12.74
N ALA A 173 -8.55 -21.07 -11.52
CA ALA A 173 -9.82 -20.93 -10.82
C ALA A 173 -10.27 -19.47 -10.93
N PHE A 174 -11.42 -19.23 -11.55
CA PHE A 174 -11.97 -17.90 -11.81
C PHE A 174 -13.40 -17.83 -11.29
N GLN A 175 -13.75 -16.74 -10.62
CA GLN A 175 -15.15 -16.44 -10.32
C GLN A 175 -15.42 -14.95 -10.28
N SER A 176 -16.67 -14.60 -10.55
CA SER A 176 -17.14 -13.22 -10.54
C SER A 176 -18.60 -13.14 -10.15
N PHE A 177 -19.01 -11.98 -9.64
CA PHE A 177 -20.41 -11.64 -9.46
C PHE A 177 -20.61 -10.12 -9.41
N ASP A 178 -21.77 -9.66 -9.86
CA ASP A 178 -22.15 -8.25 -9.82
C ASP A 178 -22.40 -7.81 -8.38
N THR A 179 -23.13 -8.60 -7.60
CA THR A 179 -23.42 -8.31 -6.19
C THR A 179 -23.74 -9.55 -5.38
N ALA A 180 -23.19 -9.62 -4.16
CA ALA A 180 -23.58 -10.59 -3.14
C ALA A 180 -23.88 -9.86 -1.82
N THR A 181 -24.83 -10.38 -1.02
CA THR A 181 -25.18 -9.83 0.30
C THR A 181 -25.22 -10.91 1.37
N GLY A 182 -25.09 -10.53 2.65
CA GLY A 182 -25.17 -11.45 3.78
C GLY A 182 -23.79 -11.81 4.32
N THR A 183 -23.60 -13.06 4.75
CA THR A 183 -22.26 -13.61 5.07
C THR A 183 -21.76 -14.39 3.88
N ILE A 184 -20.66 -13.94 3.29
CA ILE A 184 -20.16 -14.36 1.99
C ILE A 184 -18.77 -14.96 2.19
N GLN A 185 -18.53 -16.13 1.62
CA GLN A 185 -17.22 -16.76 1.53
C GLN A 185 -16.97 -17.13 0.07
N VAL A 186 -15.80 -16.79 -0.42
CA VAL A 186 -15.38 -16.99 -1.81
C VAL A 186 -13.98 -17.56 -1.77
N ASP A 187 -13.78 -18.73 -2.39
CA ASP A 187 -12.51 -19.42 -2.44
C ASP A 187 -12.19 -19.81 -3.88
N SER A 188 -10.98 -19.50 -4.33
CA SER A 188 -10.41 -19.89 -5.62
C SER A 188 -9.07 -20.56 -5.37
N THR A 189 -8.85 -21.76 -5.93
CA THR A 189 -7.66 -22.57 -5.67
C THR A 189 -7.15 -23.26 -6.93
N ALA A 190 -5.83 -23.26 -7.09
CA ALA A 190 -5.10 -24.06 -8.07
C ALA A 190 -3.96 -24.81 -7.39
N ARG A 191 -3.83 -26.11 -7.67
CA ARG A 191 -2.87 -27.01 -7.03
C ARG A 191 -2.29 -28.02 -8.03
N THR A 192 -1.08 -28.47 -7.76
CA THR A 192 -0.49 -29.63 -8.44
C THR A 192 -0.80 -30.91 -7.65
N LEU A 193 -1.22 -31.96 -8.35
CA LEU A 193 -1.51 -33.27 -7.78
C LEU A 193 -0.23 -34.08 -7.55
N SER A 194 -0.18 -34.87 -6.48
CA SER A 194 0.87 -35.87 -6.30
C SER A 194 0.70 -37.05 -7.28
N SER A 195 1.76 -37.83 -7.51
CA SER A 195 1.77 -38.96 -8.46
C SER A 195 0.82 -40.12 -8.11
N ALA A 196 0.10 -40.07 -6.99
CA ALA A 196 -0.79 -41.13 -6.50
C ALA A 196 -2.29 -40.75 -6.53
N TYR A 197 -2.71 -39.84 -7.42
CA TYR A 197 -4.08 -39.32 -7.45
C TYR A 197 -5.15 -40.38 -7.79
N THR A 198 -6.13 -40.52 -6.89
CA THR A 198 -7.42 -41.19 -7.09
C THR A 198 -8.54 -40.19 -6.77
N SER A 199 -9.66 -40.26 -7.49
CA SER A 199 -10.80 -39.33 -7.42
C SER A 199 -11.40 -39.08 -6.02
N ASP A 200 -11.10 -39.95 -5.05
CA ASP A 200 -11.83 -40.04 -3.79
C ASP A 200 -11.09 -39.45 -2.58
N VAL A 201 -9.94 -38.77 -2.78
CA VAL A 201 -9.15 -38.22 -1.67
C VAL A 201 -8.93 -36.72 -1.87
N GLU A 202 -9.60 -35.92 -1.04
CA GLU A 202 -9.26 -34.52 -0.79
C GLU A 202 -7.86 -34.49 -0.17
N GLN A 203 -6.82 -34.38 -1.00
CA GLN A 203 -5.45 -34.36 -0.48
C GLN A 203 -5.21 -33.08 0.31
N ASP A 204 -4.56 -33.26 1.45
CA ASP A 204 -3.97 -32.29 2.38
C ASP A 204 -2.86 -31.40 1.74
N THR A 205 -2.87 -31.27 0.42
CA THR A 205 -1.92 -30.43 -0.32
C THR A 205 -2.33 -28.97 -0.19
N ILE A 206 -1.37 -28.12 0.15
CA ILE A 206 -1.59 -26.67 0.23
C ILE A 206 -1.75 -26.16 -1.21
N PRO A 207 -2.78 -25.34 -1.53
CA PRO A 207 -2.91 -24.73 -2.85
C PRO A 207 -1.64 -23.96 -3.21
N GLU A 208 -1.16 -24.12 -4.44
CA GLU A 208 -0.03 -23.34 -4.94
C GLU A 208 -0.47 -21.90 -5.21
N ALA A 209 -1.64 -21.70 -5.81
CA ALA A 209 -2.28 -20.39 -5.89
C ALA A 209 -3.64 -20.45 -5.20
N SER A 210 -3.95 -19.48 -4.34
CA SER A 210 -5.29 -19.33 -3.79
C SER A 210 -5.66 -17.90 -3.46
N ILE A 211 -6.94 -17.59 -3.60
CA ILE A 211 -7.58 -16.38 -3.08
C ILE A 211 -8.75 -16.84 -2.22
N ARG A 212 -8.84 -16.30 -1.00
CA ARG A 212 -9.95 -16.57 -0.08
C ARG A 212 -10.45 -15.28 0.50
N THR A 213 -11.73 -14.98 0.30
CA THR A 213 -12.39 -13.79 0.84
C THR A 213 -13.58 -14.19 1.68
N LYS A 214 -13.64 -13.70 2.92
CA LYS A 214 -14.81 -13.77 3.80
C LYS A 214 -15.29 -12.36 4.08
N ALA A 215 -16.57 -12.08 3.87
CA ALA A 215 -17.16 -10.79 4.19
C ALA A 215 -18.55 -10.92 4.82
N THR A 216 -18.91 -9.94 5.63
CA THR A 216 -20.27 -9.74 6.12
C THR A 216 -20.73 -8.36 5.65
N GLY A 217 -21.82 -8.31 4.89
CA GLY A 217 -22.36 -7.08 4.31
C GLY A 217 -22.68 -7.24 2.84
N THR A 218 -22.18 -6.32 2.01
CA THR A 218 -22.36 -6.34 0.55
C THR A 218 -21.01 -6.35 -0.14
N ILE A 219 -20.85 -7.23 -1.13
CA ILE A 219 -19.74 -7.18 -2.09
C ILE A 219 -20.33 -6.88 -3.47
N SER A 220 -19.73 -5.96 -4.22
CA SER A 220 -20.11 -5.63 -5.60
C SER A 220 -18.91 -5.65 -6.55
N ASN A 221 -19.15 -5.96 -7.83
CA ASN A 221 -18.13 -6.04 -8.89
C ASN A 221 -16.98 -7.00 -8.53
N TYR A 222 -17.30 -8.15 -7.94
CA TYR A 222 -16.28 -9.10 -7.54
C TYR A 222 -15.75 -9.86 -8.74
N GLN A 223 -14.43 -9.99 -8.82
CA GLN A 223 -13.73 -10.86 -9.75
C GLN A 223 -12.50 -11.41 -9.03
N ASP A 224 -12.17 -12.67 -9.19
CA ASP A 224 -10.91 -13.22 -8.72
C ASP A 224 -10.34 -14.22 -9.73
N ALA A 225 -9.04 -14.47 -9.59
CA ALA A 225 -8.35 -15.50 -10.35
C ALA A 225 -7.17 -16.07 -9.54
N ALA A 226 -7.23 -17.36 -9.23
CA ALA A 226 -6.07 -18.12 -8.74
C ALA A 226 -5.48 -18.91 -9.91
N VAL A 227 -4.33 -18.49 -10.43
CA VAL A 227 -3.82 -18.95 -11.73
C VAL A 227 -2.40 -19.48 -11.64
N LYS A 228 -2.15 -20.56 -12.38
CA LYS A 228 -0.85 -21.07 -12.78
C LYS A 228 -0.84 -21.19 -14.30
N SER A 229 -0.11 -20.33 -14.99
CA SER A 229 -0.04 -20.35 -16.46
C SER A 229 1.37 -20.07 -16.99
N SER A 230 1.63 -20.50 -18.22
CA SER A 230 2.86 -20.16 -18.95
C SER A 230 2.82 -18.76 -19.56
N THR A 231 1.64 -18.15 -19.70
CA THR A 231 1.45 -16.88 -20.42
C THR A 231 1.12 -15.67 -19.53
N GLY A 232 1.00 -15.85 -18.22
CA GLY A 232 0.67 -14.78 -17.27
C GLY A 232 -0.77 -14.30 -17.44
N THR A 233 -1.62 -14.62 -16.46
CA THR A 233 -3.02 -14.17 -16.46
C THR A 233 -3.28 -13.43 -15.15
N SER A 234 -3.27 -12.10 -15.18
CA SER A 234 -3.68 -11.27 -14.05
C SER A 234 -5.09 -10.74 -14.32
N ILE A 235 -6.03 -11.03 -13.41
CA ILE A 235 -7.33 -10.35 -13.37
C ILE A 235 -7.28 -9.42 -12.17
N GLU A 236 -7.55 -8.14 -12.40
CA GLU A 236 -7.69 -7.18 -11.30
C GLU A 236 -9.01 -7.44 -10.59
N GLN A 237 -8.93 -7.77 -9.30
CA GLN A 237 -10.11 -7.77 -8.45
C GLN A 237 -10.42 -6.30 -8.16
N ASN A 238 -11.57 -5.79 -8.61
CA ASN A 238 -11.99 -4.41 -8.32
C ASN A 238 -13.29 -4.45 -7.51
N ALA A 239 -13.30 -5.28 -6.48
CA ALA A 239 -14.48 -5.53 -5.69
C ALA A 239 -14.69 -4.38 -4.70
N ARG A 240 -15.92 -3.89 -4.59
CA ARG A 240 -16.32 -2.97 -3.54
C ARG A 240 -16.98 -3.75 -2.41
N ILE A 241 -16.44 -3.62 -1.20
CA ILE A 241 -17.00 -4.22 0.01
C ILE A 241 -17.56 -3.12 0.90
N VAL A 242 -18.82 -3.28 1.31
CA VAL A 242 -19.45 -2.50 2.38
C VAL A 242 -19.76 -3.44 3.53
N GLY A 243 -18.99 -3.37 4.60
CA GLY A 243 -19.07 -4.25 5.76
C GLY A 243 -17.70 -4.74 6.24
N ALA A 244 -17.70 -5.79 7.06
CA ALA A 244 -16.47 -6.40 7.57
C ALA A 244 -15.95 -7.44 6.58
N PHE A 245 -14.63 -7.56 6.42
CA PHE A 245 -14.03 -8.61 5.59
C PHE A 245 -12.64 -9.04 6.06
N ASN A 246 -12.25 -10.23 5.63
CA ASN A 246 -10.89 -10.75 5.64
C ASN A 246 -10.63 -11.41 4.28
N SER A 247 -9.54 -11.08 3.63
CA SER A 247 -9.12 -11.68 2.37
C SER A 247 -7.65 -12.05 2.39
N ALA A 248 -7.28 -13.16 1.77
CA ALA A 248 -5.91 -13.60 1.65
C ALA A 248 -5.63 -14.15 0.25
N SER A 249 -4.46 -13.78 -0.28
CA SER A 249 -3.89 -14.36 -1.50
C SER A 249 -2.61 -15.11 -1.16
N THR A 250 -2.41 -16.24 -1.81
CA THR A 250 -1.19 -17.06 -1.69
C THR A 250 -0.75 -17.51 -3.06
N ALA A 251 0.53 -17.37 -3.37
CA ALA A 251 1.18 -17.93 -4.55
C ALA A 251 2.52 -18.56 -4.12
N ASN A 252 2.59 -19.89 -4.02
CA ASN A 252 3.67 -20.63 -3.38
C ASN A 252 4.00 -20.09 -1.99
N ASP A 253 5.19 -19.50 -1.84
CA ASP A 253 5.73 -18.88 -0.62
C ASP A 253 5.31 -17.42 -0.44
N GLN A 254 4.74 -16.78 -1.46
CA GLN A 254 4.24 -15.41 -1.41
C GLN A 254 2.86 -15.38 -0.77
N PHE A 255 2.66 -14.45 0.17
CA PHE A 255 1.43 -14.32 0.94
C PHE A 255 1.10 -12.85 1.20
N ILE A 256 -0.17 -12.49 1.04
CA ILE A 256 -0.69 -11.20 1.49
C ILE A 256 -2.11 -11.37 2.03
N ALA A 257 -2.41 -10.72 3.15
CA ALA A 257 -3.73 -10.70 3.75
C ALA A 257 -4.18 -9.28 4.04
N ARG A 258 -5.46 -9.01 3.79
CA ARG A 258 -6.12 -7.72 3.97
C ARG A 258 -7.41 -7.92 4.77
N SER A 259 -7.79 -6.92 5.56
CA SER A 259 -9.01 -6.96 6.36
C SER A 259 -9.66 -5.59 6.44
N SER A 260 -10.93 -5.53 6.86
CA SER A 260 -11.59 -4.29 7.23
C SER A 260 -11.05 -3.77 8.57
N ASP A 261 -9.96 -3.01 8.55
CA ASP A 261 -9.25 -2.51 9.72
C ASP A 261 -9.47 -1.01 10.01
N TYR A 262 -10.11 -0.27 9.09
CA TYR A 262 -10.48 1.14 9.27
C TYR A 262 -11.67 1.60 8.41
N GLY A 263 -12.82 1.84 9.04
CA GLY A 263 -14.06 2.19 8.35
C GLY A 263 -14.80 0.96 7.84
N THR A 264 -15.82 1.18 7.00
CA THR A 264 -16.77 0.11 6.59
C THR A 264 -16.92 -0.03 5.08
N LYS A 265 -16.19 0.75 4.28
CA LYS A 265 -16.28 0.73 2.82
C LYS A 265 -14.88 0.70 2.22
N TYR A 266 -14.65 -0.28 1.34
CA TYR A 266 -13.36 -0.53 0.72
C TYR A 266 -13.55 -0.90 -0.75
N ASP A 267 -12.60 -0.52 -1.59
CA ASP A 267 -12.33 -1.29 -2.81
C ASP A 267 -11.12 -2.17 -2.53
N ILE A 268 -11.17 -3.43 -2.98
CA ILE A 268 -10.12 -4.42 -2.74
C ILE A 268 -9.66 -5.00 -4.06
N ASP A 269 -8.35 -5.16 -4.21
CA ASP A 269 -7.70 -5.88 -5.31
C ASP A 269 -6.72 -6.92 -4.78
N MET A 270 -7.11 -8.19 -4.91
CA MET A 270 -6.34 -9.37 -4.53
C MET A 270 -6.02 -10.21 -5.76
N GLN A 271 -4.76 -10.63 -5.88
CA GLN A 271 -4.31 -11.50 -6.98
C GLN A 271 -3.39 -12.59 -6.45
N ALA A 272 -3.47 -13.78 -7.04
CA ALA A 272 -2.59 -14.91 -6.79
C ALA A 272 -2.24 -15.58 -8.12
N ASN A 273 -1.01 -15.37 -8.60
CA ASN A 273 -0.59 -15.83 -9.91
C ASN A 273 0.80 -16.47 -9.85
N ILE A 274 0.97 -17.56 -10.59
CA ILE A 274 2.25 -18.21 -10.85
C ILE A 274 2.45 -18.22 -12.37
N ALA A 275 3.20 -17.23 -12.86
CA ALA A 275 3.49 -17.06 -14.28
C ALA A 275 4.93 -17.51 -14.56
N ASN A 276 5.15 -18.46 -15.47
CA ASN A 276 6.49 -18.98 -15.78
C ASN A 276 7.29 -19.41 -14.53
N SER A 277 6.61 -20.06 -13.58
CA SER A 277 7.16 -20.47 -12.27
C SER A 277 7.56 -19.32 -11.34
N VAL A 278 7.21 -18.07 -11.67
CA VAL A 278 7.42 -16.91 -10.80
C VAL A 278 6.12 -16.62 -10.03
N PRO A 279 6.09 -16.83 -8.70
CA PRO A 279 4.93 -16.50 -7.89
C PRO A 279 4.79 -14.98 -7.71
N SER A 280 3.55 -14.49 -7.71
CA SER A 280 3.21 -13.11 -7.43
C SER A 280 1.87 -13.02 -6.71
N VAL A 281 1.81 -12.17 -5.68
CA VAL A 281 0.56 -11.79 -5.03
C VAL A 281 0.38 -10.27 -5.08
N LYS A 282 -0.87 -9.83 -5.19
CA LYS A 282 -1.28 -8.43 -5.02
C LYS A 282 -2.34 -8.39 -3.92
N GLY A 283 -2.33 -7.32 -3.14
CA GLY A 283 -3.32 -7.07 -2.10
C GLY A 283 -3.35 -5.60 -1.74
N THR A 284 -4.09 -4.80 -2.50
CA THR A 284 -4.24 -3.35 -2.28
C THR A 284 -5.65 -3.01 -1.83
N LEU A 285 -5.79 -2.02 -0.93
CA LEU A 285 -7.07 -1.48 -0.52
C LEU A 285 -7.21 -0.01 -0.94
N THR A 286 -8.44 0.36 -1.29
CA THR A 286 -8.92 1.74 -1.26
C THR A 286 -9.79 1.96 -0.05
N TYR A 287 -9.36 2.79 0.89
CA TYR A 287 -10.16 3.22 2.04
C TYR A 287 -11.10 4.34 1.66
N TYR A 288 -12.34 4.32 2.15
CA TYR A 288 -13.30 5.41 1.97
C TYR A 288 -13.55 6.15 3.29
N ILE A 289 -13.05 7.37 3.37
CA ILE A 289 -13.04 8.18 4.59
C ILE A 289 -14.11 9.26 4.48
N ASN A 290 -14.97 9.36 5.48
CA ASN A 290 -15.96 10.42 5.62
C ASN A 290 -15.64 11.27 6.87
N PRO A 291 -16.27 12.43 7.08
CA PRO A 291 -15.95 13.32 8.20
C PRO A 291 -16.14 12.74 9.61
N ASN A 292 -16.74 11.55 9.76
CA ASN A 292 -16.81 10.84 11.05
C ASN A 292 -15.57 9.95 11.31
N LEU A 293 -14.66 9.86 10.34
CA LEU A 293 -13.39 9.15 10.41
C LEU A 293 -12.23 10.14 10.25
N LYS A 294 -11.03 9.72 10.67
CA LYS A 294 -9.78 10.47 10.53
C LYS A 294 -9.01 10.00 9.30
N ILE A 295 -8.49 10.94 8.52
CA ILE A 295 -7.55 10.64 7.41
C ILE A 295 -6.31 9.94 7.98
N GLN A 296 -5.77 10.43 9.10
CA GLN A 296 -4.59 9.80 9.73
C GLN A 296 -4.86 8.34 10.11
N GLY A 297 -6.07 8.01 10.58
CA GLY A 297 -6.41 6.62 10.93
C GLY A 297 -6.34 5.67 9.73
N ALA A 298 -6.68 6.14 8.53
CA ALA A 298 -6.51 5.39 7.30
C ALA A 298 -5.04 5.27 6.90
N VAL A 299 -4.28 6.36 7.04
CA VAL A 299 -2.82 6.35 6.80
C VAL A 299 -2.13 5.34 7.70
N ASP A 300 -2.45 5.31 9.00
CA ASP A 300 -1.85 4.40 9.96
C ASP A 300 -2.06 2.93 9.58
N LYS A 301 -3.26 2.58 9.10
CA LYS A 301 -3.65 1.21 8.72
C LYS A 301 -3.21 0.78 7.32
N SER A 302 -3.11 1.73 6.40
CA SER A 302 -2.72 1.45 5.02
C SER A 302 -1.32 0.82 4.89
N LEU A 303 -1.16 -0.02 3.86
CA LEU A 303 0.11 -0.51 3.37
C LEU A 303 0.57 0.38 2.19
N SER A 304 1.87 0.33 1.88
CA SER A 304 2.40 0.98 0.68
C SER A 304 1.68 0.46 -0.57
N GLY A 305 1.26 1.37 -1.46
CA GLY A 305 0.45 1.08 -2.65
C GLY A 305 -1.06 1.27 -2.47
N ASP A 306 -1.55 1.45 -1.24
CA ASP A 306 -2.97 1.70 -0.99
C ASP A 306 -3.43 3.10 -1.41
N VAL A 307 -4.76 3.24 -1.53
CA VAL A 307 -5.43 4.49 -1.83
C VAL A 307 -6.33 4.89 -0.65
N ILE A 308 -6.33 6.16 -0.29
CA ILE A 308 -7.23 6.75 0.70
C ILE A 308 -8.10 7.76 -0.05
N ASN A 309 -9.37 7.42 -0.22
CA ASN A 309 -10.36 8.24 -0.88
C ASN A 309 -11.15 9.03 0.16
N VAL A 310 -10.98 10.35 0.16
CA VAL A 310 -11.52 11.27 1.16
C VAL A 310 -12.79 11.93 0.62
N ALA A 311 -13.92 11.64 1.24
CA ALA A 311 -15.20 12.26 0.91
C ALA A 311 -15.20 13.76 1.25
N ALA A 312 -16.08 14.50 0.58
CA ALA A 312 -16.27 15.92 0.84
C ALA A 312 -16.59 16.21 2.32
N GLY A 313 -15.94 17.23 2.87
CA GLY A 313 -16.13 17.65 4.26
C GLY A 313 -14.95 18.43 4.81
N THR A 314 -15.04 18.76 6.10
CA THR A 314 -13.98 19.42 6.87
C THR A 314 -13.36 18.40 7.82
N TYR A 315 -12.05 18.22 7.71
CA TYR A 315 -11.27 17.32 8.58
C TYR A 315 -10.33 18.18 9.42
N ASN A 316 -10.57 18.18 10.74
CA ASN A 316 -9.79 18.95 11.71
C ASN A 316 -8.72 18.08 12.36
N GLU A 317 -7.63 17.83 11.63
CA GLU A 317 -6.55 16.95 12.07
C GLU A 317 -5.22 17.33 11.41
N ASN A 318 -4.11 16.81 11.97
CA ASN A 318 -2.80 16.82 11.34
C ASN A 318 -2.60 15.48 10.62
N VAL A 319 -2.14 15.52 9.37
CA VAL A 319 -1.91 14.31 8.56
C VAL A 319 -0.43 14.18 8.24
N VAL A 320 0.17 13.07 8.66
CA VAL A 320 1.56 12.67 8.40
C VAL A 320 1.53 11.40 7.54
N ILE A 321 2.16 11.44 6.37
CA ILE A 321 2.17 10.33 5.41
C ILE A 321 3.60 9.82 5.24
N PRO A 322 4.08 8.91 6.12
CA PRO A 322 5.46 8.40 6.07
C PRO A 322 5.67 7.26 5.07
N LYS A 323 4.60 6.81 4.39
CA LYS A 323 4.58 5.63 3.52
C LYS A 323 4.00 5.97 2.15
N ALA A 324 4.31 5.15 1.14
CA ALA A 324 3.89 5.38 -0.24
C ALA A 324 2.40 5.06 -0.45
N VAL A 325 1.50 5.97 -0.08
CA VAL A 325 0.05 5.85 -0.27
C VAL A 325 -0.50 7.01 -1.08
N THR A 326 -1.59 6.77 -1.80
CA THR A 326 -2.27 7.83 -2.56
C THR A 326 -3.43 8.39 -1.75
N VAL A 327 -3.38 9.66 -1.36
CA VAL A 327 -4.53 10.36 -0.76
C VAL A 327 -5.19 11.23 -1.82
N ARG A 328 -6.48 11.04 -2.07
CA ARG A 328 -7.24 11.82 -3.06
C ARG A 328 -8.62 12.19 -2.54
N GLY A 329 -9.14 13.33 -2.97
CA GLY A 329 -10.55 13.67 -2.79
C GLY A 329 -11.43 12.88 -3.76
N ASP A 330 -12.64 12.50 -3.34
CA ASP A 330 -13.57 11.65 -4.10
C ASP A 330 -14.24 12.35 -5.31
N ASN A 331 -13.52 13.20 -6.07
CA ASN A 331 -13.99 13.88 -7.29
C ASN A 331 -15.34 14.64 -7.19
N VAL A 332 -15.80 14.99 -5.98
CA VAL A 332 -16.97 15.84 -5.73
C VAL A 332 -16.60 16.93 -4.73
N ALA A 333 -16.38 18.15 -5.23
CA ALA A 333 -16.10 19.38 -4.46
C ALA A 333 -14.77 19.40 -3.67
N VAL A 334 -14.41 20.62 -3.21
CA VAL A 334 -13.17 20.93 -2.50
C VAL A 334 -13.05 20.09 -1.21
N THR A 335 -12.05 19.21 -1.13
CA THR A 335 -11.62 18.61 0.14
C THR A 335 -10.83 19.66 0.91
N LYS A 336 -11.34 20.11 2.06
CA LYS A 336 -10.63 21.05 2.94
C LYS A 336 -10.04 20.29 4.12
N VAL A 337 -8.73 20.04 4.07
CA VAL A 337 -7.97 19.62 5.25
C VAL A 337 -7.66 20.90 6.03
N THR A 338 -8.41 21.16 7.11
CA THR A 338 -8.17 22.31 7.98
C THR A 338 -7.27 21.89 9.11
N ASN A 339 -6.08 22.46 9.06
CA ASN A 339 -5.09 22.32 10.07
C ASN A 339 -5.62 22.79 11.45
N ASN A 340 -5.44 21.97 12.49
CA ASN A 340 -5.68 22.32 13.90
C ASN A 340 -4.39 22.88 14.57
N GLY A 341 -3.56 23.62 13.82
CA GLY A 341 -2.30 24.24 14.26
C GLY A 341 -0.96 23.57 13.87
N GLY A 342 -0.90 22.42 13.17
CA GLY A 342 0.30 21.75 12.64
C GLY A 342 0.41 21.59 11.10
N LYS A 343 1.63 21.64 10.54
CA LYS A 343 1.91 21.64 9.09
C LYS A 343 1.46 20.33 8.38
N VAL A 344 1.06 20.43 7.10
CA VAL A 344 0.78 19.29 6.18
C VAL A 344 2.03 19.04 5.33
N TYR A 345 2.63 17.85 5.41
CA TYR A 345 3.92 17.54 4.77
C TYR A 345 3.73 16.63 3.54
N LEU A 346 3.86 17.17 2.33
CA LEU A 346 3.89 16.40 1.09
C LEU A 346 5.19 16.66 0.33
N ASN A 347 6.11 15.68 0.31
CA ASN A 347 7.28 15.59 -0.58
C ASN A 347 8.06 16.92 -0.84
N SER A 348 8.17 17.77 0.18
CA SER A 348 8.89 19.05 0.12
C SER A 348 10.38 18.86 0.39
N MET A 349 11.21 19.62 -0.33
CA MET A 349 12.64 19.72 -0.03
C MET A 349 12.84 20.30 1.37
N LYS A 350 13.71 19.70 2.17
CA LYS A 350 14.04 20.17 3.52
C LYS A 350 15.25 21.10 3.46
N VAL A 351 15.09 22.34 3.90
CA VAL A 351 16.17 23.33 3.93
C VAL A 351 16.61 23.56 5.37
N PHE A 352 17.92 23.50 5.58
CA PHE A 352 18.56 23.79 6.86
C PHE A 352 19.29 25.12 6.77
N ILE A 353 18.99 26.05 7.68
CA ILE A 353 19.81 27.23 7.90
C ILE A 353 20.66 26.96 9.13
N ARG A 354 21.98 26.89 8.96
CA ARG A 354 22.95 26.65 10.03
C ARG A 354 23.81 27.88 10.24
N ALA A 355 23.86 28.38 11.47
CA ALA A 355 24.77 29.44 11.88
C ALA A 355 25.89 28.87 12.76
N ASP A 356 27.13 28.95 12.27
CA ASP A 356 28.32 28.46 12.95
C ASP A 356 28.93 29.52 13.88
N ASP A 357 29.89 29.10 14.71
CA ASP A 357 30.69 29.95 15.59
C ASP A 357 29.89 30.81 16.56
N ILE A 358 28.89 30.23 17.21
CA ILE A 358 28.09 30.96 18.20
C ILE A 358 28.81 30.99 19.54
N TYR A 359 29.53 32.07 19.82
CA TYR A 359 30.23 32.27 21.11
C TYR A 359 29.93 33.59 21.83
N TYR A 360 29.31 34.57 21.18
CA TYR A 360 28.92 35.83 21.80
C TYR A 360 27.63 36.37 21.19
N ALA A 361 26.89 37.18 21.94
CA ALA A 361 25.73 37.89 21.41
C ALA A 361 26.21 39.10 20.58
N CYS A 362 25.76 39.20 19.33
CA CYS A 362 26.13 40.29 18.44
C CYS A 362 24.93 40.78 17.62
N PRO A 363 24.96 42.04 17.13
CA PRO A 363 23.87 42.60 16.33
C PRO A 363 23.52 41.76 15.09
N GLN A 364 24.49 41.07 14.51
CA GLN A 364 24.30 40.22 13.36
C GLN A 364 23.56 38.92 13.70
N LEU A 365 23.86 38.32 14.86
CA LEU A 365 23.14 37.16 15.37
C LEU A 365 21.70 37.51 15.76
N ASP A 366 21.50 38.69 16.36
CA ASP A 366 20.15 39.25 16.61
C ASP A 366 19.38 39.43 15.30
N TRP A 367 20.04 39.95 14.25
CA TRP A 367 19.43 40.12 12.94
C TRP A 367 18.99 38.78 12.32
N ILE A 368 19.86 37.74 12.33
CA ILE A 368 19.49 36.41 11.83
C ILE A 368 18.32 35.84 12.62
N THR A 369 18.33 35.98 13.94
CA THR A 369 17.23 35.52 14.81
C THR A 369 15.91 36.21 14.46
N ASN A 370 15.94 37.52 14.25
CA ASN A 370 14.78 38.30 13.82
C ASN A 370 14.31 37.91 12.41
N LEU A 371 15.23 37.60 11.49
CA LEU A 371 14.90 37.10 10.16
C LEU A 371 14.19 35.75 10.27
N VAL A 372 14.73 34.79 11.03
CA VAL A 372 14.13 33.47 11.25
C VAL A 372 12.70 33.59 11.78
N ASN A 373 12.51 34.45 12.78
CA ASN A 373 11.20 34.70 13.37
C ASN A 373 10.23 35.36 12.38
N SER A 374 10.66 36.43 11.70
CA SER A 374 9.81 37.20 10.77
C SER A 374 9.44 36.44 9.50
N LYS A 375 10.33 35.54 9.04
CA LYS A 375 10.08 34.67 7.89
C LYS A 375 9.36 33.38 8.27
N ASP A 376 9.12 33.13 9.56
CA ASP A 376 8.51 31.91 10.08
C ASP A 376 9.22 30.64 9.59
N ILE A 377 10.55 30.63 9.73
CA ILE A 377 11.43 29.51 9.39
C ILE A 377 12.10 28.98 10.67
N SER A 378 12.95 27.95 10.53
CA SER A 378 13.73 27.37 11.62
C SER A 378 15.21 27.39 11.29
N ALA A 379 16.06 27.39 12.32
CA ALA A 379 17.51 27.44 12.18
C ALA A 379 18.24 26.62 13.26
N THR A 380 19.45 26.17 12.93
CA THR A 380 20.35 25.45 13.84
C THR A 380 21.56 26.32 14.16
N TYR A 381 21.80 26.58 15.43
CA TYR A 381 22.92 27.39 15.93
C TYR A 381 23.99 26.46 16.49
N ALA A 382 25.18 26.47 15.90
CA ALA A 382 26.31 25.65 16.33
C ALA A 382 27.14 26.43 17.36
N VAL A 383 26.99 26.04 18.63
CA VAL A 383 27.54 26.75 19.78
C VAL A 383 28.91 26.21 20.16
N ILE A 384 29.87 27.10 20.44
CA ILE A 384 31.21 26.76 20.95
C ILE A 384 31.23 26.94 22.48
N PRO A 385 30.92 25.91 23.28
CA PRO A 385 30.55 26.07 24.68
C PRO A 385 31.65 26.69 25.53
N ALA A 386 32.94 26.39 25.29
CA ALA A 386 34.02 26.98 26.08
C ALA A 386 34.13 28.50 25.87
N TRP A 387 33.76 29.02 24.72
CA TRP A 387 33.80 30.45 24.44
C TRP A 387 32.47 31.12 24.82
N THR A 388 31.33 30.44 24.64
CA THR A 388 30.01 30.97 25.00
C THR A 388 29.75 30.98 26.50
N ILE A 389 30.22 29.96 27.23
CA ILE A 389 29.81 29.71 28.62
C ILE A 389 30.94 30.03 29.60
N ALA A 390 32.19 29.71 29.25
CA ALA A 390 33.32 29.86 30.15
C ALA A 390 34.06 31.21 30.01
N GLU A 391 33.68 32.06 29.04
CA GLU A 391 34.24 33.40 28.89
C GLU A 391 33.53 34.41 29.84
N PRO A 392 34.27 35.11 30.75
CA PRO A 392 33.65 35.94 31.78
C PRO A 392 33.00 37.27 31.34
N ALA A 393 33.45 37.87 30.25
CA ALA A 393 33.01 39.18 29.77
C ALA A 393 31.73 39.12 28.92
N ASP A 394 31.69 38.21 27.95
CA ASP A 394 30.64 38.11 26.93
C ASP A 394 29.74 36.88 27.14
N GLY A 395 30.23 35.86 27.85
CA GLY A 395 29.52 34.59 28.05
C GLY A 395 28.15 34.73 28.72
N PRO A 396 27.99 35.48 29.84
CA PRO A 396 26.68 35.65 30.47
C PRO A 396 25.61 36.29 29.56
N THR A 397 26.02 37.15 28.64
CA THR A 397 25.10 37.78 27.67
C THR A 397 24.72 36.81 26.56
N ALA A 398 25.70 36.05 26.05
CA ALA A 398 25.47 35.02 25.04
C ALA A 398 24.56 33.90 25.54
N VAL A 399 24.77 33.41 26.77
CA VAL A 399 23.91 32.40 27.40
C VAL A 399 22.48 32.89 27.52
N LYS A 400 22.26 34.10 28.07
CA LYS A 400 20.90 34.68 28.19
C LYS A 400 20.21 34.83 26.84
N PHE A 401 20.96 35.25 25.82
CA PHE A 401 20.44 35.34 24.46
C PHE A 401 19.99 33.97 23.96
N LEU A 402 20.85 32.95 24.03
CA LEU A 402 20.52 31.60 23.55
C LEU A 402 19.39 30.94 24.35
N GLU A 403 19.32 31.16 25.67
CA GLU A 403 18.20 30.71 26.51
C GLU A 403 16.87 31.31 26.05
N SER A 404 16.88 32.57 25.61
CA SER A 404 15.66 33.29 25.21
C SER A 404 15.06 32.85 23.87
N LEU A 405 15.80 32.08 23.07
CA LEU A 405 15.34 31.64 21.75
C LEU A 405 14.13 30.70 21.84
N ASP A 406 13.18 30.87 20.91
CA ASP A 406 12.04 29.97 20.75
C ASP A 406 12.52 28.58 20.34
N LYS A 407 12.48 27.63 21.27
CA LYS A 407 12.96 26.26 21.07
C LYS A 407 12.12 25.45 20.07
N SER A 408 10.99 25.99 19.59
CA SER A 408 10.24 25.41 18.48
C SER A 408 10.78 25.81 17.10
N LYS A 409 11.66 26.81 17.03
CA LYS A 409 12.27 27.33 15.78
C LYS A 409 13.79 27.24 15.77
N PHE A 410 14.42 27.25 16.94
CA PHE A 410 15.87 27.25 17.06
C PHE A 410 16.36 25.99 17.76
N GLU A 411 17.27 25.29 17.08
CA GLU A 411 18.06 24.22 17.65
C GLU A 411 19.44 24.77 18.07
N LEU A 412 19.90 24.39 19.27
CA LEU A 412 21.28 24.53 19.70
C LEU A 412 22.02 23.20 19.47
N ALA A 413 22.92 23.20 18.49
CA ALA A 413 23.90 22.15 18.25
C ALA A 413 25.22 22.52 18.95
N THR A 414 26.09 21.53 19.20
CA THR A 414 27.46 21.80 19.66
C THR A 414 28.42 21.86 18.47
N HIS A 415 29.37 22.80 18.55
CA HIS A 415 30.42 23.04 17.57
C HIS A 415 31.82 22.77 18.15
N GLY A 416 31.99 21.62 18.79
CA GLY A 416 33.19 21.28 19.56
C GLY A 416 33.20 21.97 20.92
N LEU A 417 34.27 21.81 21.69
CA LEU A 417 34.39 22.45 23.00
C LEU A 417 34.92 23.88 22.84
N ALA A 418 36.04 24.02 22.14
CA ALA A 418 36.76 25.27 21.88
C ALA A 418 37.17 25.36 20.40
N HIS A 419 36.31 24.88 19.50
CA HIS A 419 36.48 24.94 18.04
C HIS A 419 37.69 24.13 17.51
N GLU A 420 37.90 22.93 18.06
CA GLU A 420 39.02 22.06 17.70
C GLU A 420 38.72 21.23 16.44
N ALA A 421 39.72 21.00 15.58
CA ALA A 421 39.59 20.08 14.44
C ALA A 421 39.60 18.62 14.90
N PHE A 422 38.48 17.91 14.76
CA PHE A 422 38.29 16.58 15.37
C PHE A 422 39.15 15.49 14.75
N ASN A 423 39.31 15.48 13.42
CA ASN A 423 40.14 14.51 12.71
C ASN A 423 41.66 14.58 13.03
N THR A 424 42.11 15.55 13.83
CA THR A 424 43.49 15.65 14.30
C THR A 424 43.74 14.93 15.63
N MET A 425 42.67 14.52 16.31
CA MET A 425 42.70 13.84 17.61
C MET A 425 42.42 12.34 17.46
N ASP A 426 42.95 11.53 18.37
CA ASP A 426 42.54 10.13 18.50
C ASP A 426 41.12 10.01 19.09
N TYR A 427 40.57 8.79 19.11
CA TYR A 427 39.24 8.55 19.65
C TYR A 427 39.05 9.07 21.09
N SER A 428 40.04 8.88 21.96
CA SER A 428 39.94 9.32 23.35
C SER A 428 39.92 10.85 23.45
N GLY A 429 40.72 11.54 22.65
CA GLY A 429 40.68 13.00 22.53
C GLY A 429 39.33 13.49 22.03
N GLN A 430 38.85 12.97 20.90
CA GLN A 430 37.55 13.35 20.33
C GLN A 430 36.39 13.08 21.29
N TYR A 431 36.36 11.91 21.94
CA TYR A 431 35.33 11.56 22.92
C TYR A 431 35.36 12.50 24.14
N ASN A 432 36.53 12.75 24.71
CA ASN A 432 36.65 13.58 25.92
C ASN A 432 36.31 15.05 25.64
N THR A 433 36.74 15.58 24.49
CA THR A 433 36.42 16.94 24.04
C THR A 433 34.91 17.07 23.80
N LEU A 434 34.30 16.14 23.04
CA LEU A 434 32.87 16.18 22.78
C LEU A 434 32.04 16.00 24.06
N ASN A 435 32.42 15.06 24.94
CA ASN A 435 31.75 14.84 26.22
C ASN A 435 31.78 16.09 27.11
N SER A 436 32.93 16.78 27.16
CA SER A 436 33.05 18.05 27.89
C SER A 436 32.13 19.12 27.30
N ALA A 437 32.09 19.24 25.97
CA ALA A 437 31.18 20.16 25.28
C ALA A 437 29.70 19.81 25.55
N THR A 438 29.33 18.53 25.50
CA THR A 438 27.97 18.05 25.83
C THR A 438 27.59 18.42 27.26
N ASN A 439 28.48 18.21 28.23
CA ASN A 439 28.21 18.49 29.63
C ASN A 439 28.01 20.00 29.88
N LEU A 440 28.83 20.86 29.28
CA LEU A 440 28.63 22.31 29.38
C LEU A 440 27.31 22.75 28.73
N MET A 441 26.97 22.22 27.55
CA MET A 441 25.68 22.51 26.92
C MET A 441 24.50 22.05 27.78
N MET A 442 24.61 20.91 28.46
CA MET A 442 23.58 20.40 29.37
C MET A 442 23.44 21.20 30.67
N GLU A 443 24.53 21.79 31.15
CA GLU A 443 24.52 22.61 32.38
C GLU A 443 23.73 23.91 32.20
N TYR A 444 23.82 24.53 31.02
CA TYR A 444 23.23 25.84 30.75
C TYR A 444 22.00 25.80 29.84
N PHE A 445 21.84 24.77 29.00
CA PHE A 445 20.74 24.69 28.05
C PHE A 445 20.01 23.34 28.15
N TYR A 446 20.30 22.43 27.22
CA TYR A 446 19.75 21.10 27.13
C TYR A 446 20.75 20.20 26.41
N ARG A 447 20.51 18.88 26.46
CA ARG A 447 21.39 17.93 25.78
C ARG A 447 21.37 18.15 24.26
N PRO A 448 22.47 18.56 23.63
CA PRO A 448 22.53 18.68 22.17
C PRO A 448 22.44 17.29 21.56
N ARG A 449 21.78 17.22 20.40
CA ARG A 449 21.59 15.97 19.64
C ARG A 449 22.21 15.99 18.25
N THR A 450 22.50 17.19 17.79
CA THR A 450 23.30 17.48 16.59
C THR A 450 24.70 17.92 17.00
N PHE A 451 25.70 17.33 16.36
CA PHE A 451 27.08 17.77 16.41
C PHE A 451 27.47 18.36 15.06
N VAL A 452 27.96 19.59 15.06
CA VAL A 452 28.54 20.23 13.87
C VAL A 452 30.05 20.22 14.07
N ALA A 453 30.78 19.47 13.26
CA ALA A 453 32.23 19.38 13.43
C ALA A 453 32.91 20.70 13.01
N PRO A 454 33.76 21.30 13.85
CA PRO A 454 34.59 22.44 13.45
C PRO A 454 35.39 22.11 12.19
N TYR A 455 35.43 23.05 11.24
CA TYR A 455 36.08 22.88 9.93
C TYR A 455 35.55 21.70 9.11
N LEU A 456 34.35 21.19 9.43
CA LEU A 456 33.78 19.96 8.90
C LEU A 456 34.66 18.71 9.16
N ALA A 457 35.63 18.81 10.05
CA ALA A 457 36.72 17.84 10.21
C ALA A 457 36.27 16.58 10.97
N THR A 458 35.63 15.65 10.28
CA THR A 458 35.12 14.38 10.83
C THR A 458 35.91 13.17 10.35
N ASP A 459 35.91 12.13 11.17
CA ASP A 459 36.41 10.80 10.81
C ASP A 459 35.59 9.68 11.49
N ALA A 460 36.02 8.42 11.32
CA ALA A 460 35.36 7.28 11.94
C ALA A 460 35.34 7.34 13.47
N ASN A 461 36.35 7.95 14.11
CA ASN A 461 36.37 8.15 15.55
C ASN A 461 35.34 9.19 15.98
N THR A 462 35.11 10.22 15.16
CA THR A 462 34.12 11.27 15.43
C THR A 462 32.73 10.66 15.47
N ILE A 463 32.41 9.82 14.49
CA ILE A 463 31.16 9.07 14.43
C ILE A 463 31.00 8.17 15.67
N ALA A 464 32.06 7.46 16.06
CA ALA A 464 32.02 6.57 17.23
C ALA A 464 31.80 7.35 18.53
N ALA A 465 32.45 8.51 18.69
CA ALA A 465 32.29 9.39 19.84
C ALA A 465 30.87 9.96 19.92
N CYS A 466 30.35 10.47 18.80
CA CYS A 466 28.98 10.97 18.69
C CYS A 466 27.95 9.92 19.15
N LYS A 467 28.06 8.69 18.64
CA LYS A 467 27.16 7.59 19.03
C LYS A 467 27.27 7.25 20.51
N ALA A 468 28.49 7.15 21.03
CA ALA A 468 28.72 6.83 22.43
C ALA A 468 28.11 7.88 23.38
N LEU A 469 28.05 9.14 22.94
CA LEU A 469 27.48 10.25 23.70
C LEU A 469 25.97 10.49 23.42
N GLY A 470 25.39 9.73 22.49
CA GLY A 470 23.95 9.77 22.19
C GLY A 470 23.54 10.92 21.26
N TYR A 471 24.46 11.39 20.42
CA TYR A 471 24.15 12.20 19.25
C TYR A 471 23.54 11.32 18.17
N HIS A 472 22.62 11.88 17.40
CA HIS A 472 21.97 11.18 16.30
C HIS A 472 22.06 11.92 14.97
N THR A 473 22.53 13.16 14.98
CA THR A 473 22.82 13.93 13.76
C THR A 473 24.24 14.49 13.83
N ILE A 474 24.95 14.44 12.70
CA ILE A 474 26.27 15.05 12.54
C ILE A 474 26.35 15.81 11.21
N VAL A 475 27.02 16.96 11.24
CA VAL A 475 27.42 17.74 10.05
C VAL A 475 28.93 17.77 9.96
N GLY A 476 29.47 17.41 8.79
CA GLY A 476 30.90 17.38 8.52
C GLY A 476 31.22 16.57 7.26
N ASP A 477 32.50 16.28 7.05
CA ASP A 477 32.97 15.40 5.98
C ASP A 477 32.26 14.04 6.05
N TYR A 478 31.91 13.52 4.87
CA TYR A 478 31.14 12.29 4.81
C TYR A 478 32.01 11.08 5.20
N VAL A 479 31.57 10.35 6.24
CA VAL A 479 32.24 9.14 6.70
C VAL A 479 31.47 7.90 6.22
N SER A 480 32.11 7.10 5.36
CA SER A 480 31.51 5.87 4.86
C SER A 480 31.25 4.85 5.98
N GLY A 481 30.10 4.17 5.95
CA GLY A 481 29.79 3.09 6.91
C GLY A 481 29.27 3.54 8.27
N ALA A 482 28.94 4.83 8.45
CA ALA A 482 28.40 5.37 9.70
C ALA A 482 26.93 4.98 9.95
N GLN A 483 26.62 3.69 10.11
CA GLN A 483 25.25 3.23 10.40
C GLN A 483 24.73 3.76 11.74
N GLY A 484 23.46 4.17 11.82
CA GLY A 484 22.83 4.59 13.08
C GLY A 484 23.13 6.02 13.53
N ILE A 485 23.65 6.86 12.65
CA ILE A 485 23.68 8.33 12.82
C ILE A 485 23.34 9.00 11.49
N THR A 486 22.55 10.06 11.52
CA THR A 486 22.22 10.86 10.33
C THR A 486 23.41 11.78 10.03
N GLN A 487 24.03 11.61 8.85
CA GLN A 487 25.06 12.50 8.36
C GLN A 487 24.43 13.49 7.36
N LEU A 488 24.59 14.78 7.62
CA LEU A 488 24.20 15.85 6.70
C LEU A 488 25.45 16.50 6.12
N GLY A 489 25.44 16.75 4.81
CA GLY A 489 26.50 17.50 4.14
C GLY A 489 26.25 19.00 4.19
N GLN A 490 27.27 19.78 3.83
CA GLN A 490 27.14 21.21 3.55
C GLN A 490 26.95 21.42 2.05
N ASP A 491 25.77 21.89 1.63
CA ASP A 491 25.46 22.09 0.20
C ASP A 491 25.91 23.46 -0.30
N PHE A 492 25.83 24.49 0.57
CA PHE A 492 26.17 25.86 0.25
C PHE A 492 26.70 26.63 1.47
N GLU A 493 27.89 27.23 1.36
CA GLU A 493 28.38 28.22 2.32
C GLU A 493 28.07 29.62 1.82
N TRP A 494 27.46 30.47 2.65
CA TRP A 494 27.04 31.80 2.23
C TRP A 494 28.22 32.75 2.01
N GLU A 495 29.29 32.57 2.77
CA GLU A 495 30.54 33.30 2.62
C GLU A 495 31.34 32.82 1.40
N LYS A 496 31.78 33.78 0.59
CA LYS A 496 32.63 33.56 -0.59
C LYS A 496 34.11 33.61 -0.24
N ALA A 497 34.50 34.47 0.69
CA ALA A 497 35.87 34.61 1.15
C ALA A 497 35.92 35.31 2.51
N PHE A 498 36.85 34.86 3.35
CA PHE A 498 37.22 35.51 4.60
C PHE A 498 38.48 36.35 4.34
N THR A 499 38.43 37.65 4.57
CA THR A 499 39.58 38.56 4.42
C THR A 499 39.85 39.34 5.70
N ASP A 500 41.07 39.87 5.84
CA ASP A 500 41.45 40.72 6.98
C ASP A 500 40.57 41.98 7.12
N THR A 501 39.86 42.37 6.06
CA THR A 501 38.96 43.54 6.01
C THR A 501 37.48 43.18 6.14
N GLY A 502 37.14 41.90 6.34
CA GLY A 502 35.77 41.39 6.43
C GLY A 502 35.52 40.19 5.53
N ALA A 503 34.30 39.69 5.53
CA ALA A 503 33.87 38.62 4.62
C ALA A 503 33.15 39.21 3.40
N THR A 504 33.21 38.49 2.28
CA THR A 504 32.34 38.76 1.12
C THR A 504 31.36 37.61 0.96
N HIS A 505 30.14 37.89 0.50
CA HIS A 505 29.09 36.88 0.31
C HIS A 505 28.80 36.61 -1.17
N TYR A 506 28.20 35.45 -1.43
CA TYR A 506 27.68 35.14 -2.75
C TYR A 506 26.45 35.98 -3.09
N THR A 507 26.31 36.29 -4.38
CA THR A 507 25.11 36.93 -4.92
C THR A 507 23.93 35.95 -4.91
N LEU A 508 22.71 36.50 -4.98
CA LEU A 508 21.50 35.67 -5.11
C LEU A 508 21.53 34.78 -6.37
N ASP A 509 22.15 35.22 -7.46
CA ASP A 509 22.23 34.41 -8.68
C ASP A 509 23.28 33.30 -8.57
N GLU A 510 24.41 33.53 -7.90
CA GLU A 510 25.37 32.47 -7.54
C GLU A 510 24.72 31.43 -6.62
N PHE A 511 23.90 31.84 -5.66
CA PHE A 511 23.11 30.92 -4.82
C PHE A 511 22.15 30.05 -5.64
N LYS A 512 21.40 30.66 -6.56
CA LYS A 512 20.44 29.94 -7.41
C LYS A 512 21.11 28.93 -8.33
N THR A 513 22.16 29.38 -9.02
CA THR A 513 22.77 28.65 -10.13
C THR A 513 23.96 27.78 -9.72
N GLY A 514 24.52 28.05 -8.55
CA GLY A 514 25.69 27.35 -8.00
C GLY A 514 26.99 28.04 -8.34
N VAL A 515 28.05 27.59 -7.68
CA VAL A 515 29.41 28.09 -7.87
C VAL A 515 30.24 26.94 -8.43
N PRO A 516 30.59 26.97 -9.73
CA PRO A 516 31.25 25.84 -10.38
C PRO A 516 32.51 25.38 -9.63
N GLY A 517 32.53 24.11 -9.23
CA GLY A 517 33.64 23.49 -8.52
C GLY A 517 33.63 23.66 -7.00
N TYR A 518 32.65 24.39 -6.43
CA TYR A 518 32.55 24.63 -4.98
C TYR A 518 31.19 24.20 -4.44
N TYR A 519 30.09 24.79 -4.92
CA TYR A 519 28.75 24.60 -4.36
C TYR A 519 27.70 24.27 -5.43
N VAL A 520 26.80 23.37 -5.09
CA VAL A 520 25.63 23.04 -5.92
C VAL A 520 24.61 24.17 -5.77
N GLY A 521 24.10 24.70 -6.88
CA GLY A 521 23.08 25.75 -6.83
C GLY A 521 21.73 25.22 -6.35
N PHE A 522 20.99 26.06 -5.62
CA PHE A 522 19.68 25.69 -5.08
C PHE A 522 18.73 25.16 -6.17
N ASP A 523 18.68 25.77 -7.35
CA ASP A 523 17.78 25.31 -8.42
C ASP A 523 18.18 23.93 -8.95
N SER A 524 19.46 23.60 -8.97
CA SER A 524 19.94 22.27 -9.38
C SER A 524 19.56 21.21 -8.35
N ALA A 525 19.80 21.50 -7.06
CA ALA A 525 19.42 20.61 -5.97
C ALA A 525 17.89 20.40 -5.90
N TYR A 526 17.13 21.48 -6.03
CA TYR A 526 15.67 21.44 -6.02
C TYR A 526 15.08 20.63 -7.18
N ASN A 527 15.61 20.83 -8.40
CA ASN A 527 15.09 20.16 -9.60
C ASN A 527 15.59 18.72 -9.78
N SER A 528 16.69 18.33 -9.15
CA SER A 528 17.20 16.96 -9.16
C SER A 528 16.41 16.00 -8.26
N GLY A 529 15.49 16.53 -7.44
CA GLY A 529 14.73 15.74 -6.46
C GLY A 529 15.54 15.45 -5.18
N THR A 530 16.59 16.24 -4.92
CA THR A 530 17.34 16.16 -3.66
C THR A 530 16.40 16.45 -2.49
N LYS A 531 16.46 15.60 -1.45
CA LYS A 531 15.53 15.68 -0.31
C LYS A 531 15.89 16.77 0.70
N THR A 532 17.15 17.17 0.74
CA THR A 532 17.72 18.11 1.71
C THR A 532 18.58 19.16 1.01
N TYR A 533 18.70 20.35 1.62
CA TYR A 533 19.65 21.39 1.21
C TYR A 533 20.11 22.17 2.44
N GLU A 534 21.39 22.10 2.74
CA GLU A 534 22.00 22.78 3.87
C GLU A 534 22.67 24.09 3.45
N ILE A 535 22.42 25.16 4.20
CA ILE A 535 23.05 26.46 4.02
C ILE A 535 23.79 26.81 5.31
N ALA A 536 25.12 26.86 5.21
CA ALA A 536 26.02 27.27 6.27
C ALA A 536 26.30 28.77 6.20
N LEU A 537 26.38 29.42 7.35
CA LEU A 537 26.76 30.83 7.47
C LEU A 537 27.44 31.12 8.82
N HIS A 538 28.14 32.24 8.89
CA HIS A 538 28.81 32.71 10.11
C HIS A 538 28.24 34.09 10.49
N PRO A 539 27.52 34.26 11.61
CA PRO A 539 26.79 35.50 11.90
C PRO A 539 27.63 36.77 11.85
N TRP A 540 28.85 36.72 12.37
CA TRP A 540 29.75 37.88 12.46
C TRP A 540 30.11 38.48 11.09
N THR A 541 29.86 37.76 9.98
CA THR A 541 30.15 38.20 8.62
C THR A 541 29.11 39.17 8.07
N PHE A 542 27.88 39.20 8.61
CA PHE A 542 26.76 40.02 8.10
C PHE A 542 26.84 41.49 8.52
N THR A 543 27.94 42.17 8.19
CA THR A 543 28.22 43.55 8.62
C THR A 543 27.54 44.63 7.77
N SER A 544 27.01 44.30 6.58
CA SER A 544 26.36 45.26 5.69
C SER A 544 24.86 44.96 5.50
N ALA A 545 24.07 46.01 5.27
CA ALA A 545 22.64 45.88 4.99
C ALA A 545 22.36 45.20 3.65
N ASP A 546 23.28 45.31 2.69
CA ASP A 546 23.15 44.70 1.37
C ASP A 546 23.27 43.17 1.45
N ASP A 547 24.22 42.66 2.25
CA ASP A 547 24.41 41.22 2.46
C ASP A 547 23.20 40.60 3.19
N GLN A 548 22.74 41.31 4.23
CA GLN A 548 21.53 40.95 4.97
C GLN A 548 20.30 40.87 4.05
N THR A 549 20.13 41.88 3.20
CA THR A 549 19.02 41.93 2.22
C THR A 549 19.14 40.80 1.21
N THR A 550 20.34 40.52 0.71
CA THR A 550 20.58 39.45 -0.28
C THR A 550 20.23 38.08 0.30
N PHE A 551 20.63 37.79 1.54
CA PHE A 551 20.25 36.54 2.21
C PHE A 551 18.76 36.46 2.51
N ALA A 552 18.13 37.54 2.99
CA ALA A 552 16.69 37.56 3.21
C ALA A 552 15.89 37.28 1.90
N ASN A 553 16.37 37.79 0.77
CA ASN A 553 15.80 37.53 -0.55
C ASN A 553 15.99 36.08 -1.01
N SER A 554 17.06 35.39 -0.60
CA SER A 554 17.24 33.95 -0.92
C SER A 554 16.23 33.08 -0.18
N ILE A 555 15.89 33.42 1.07
CA ILE A 555 14.80 32.79 1.83
C ILE A 555 13.47 32.99 1.12
N ASP A 556 13.13 34.22 0.73
CA ASP A 556 11.88 34.51 0.01
C ASP A 556 11.81 33.76 -1.33
N TYR A 557 12.94 33.69 -2.04
CA TYR A 557 13.05 32.93 -3.28
C TYR A 557 12.72 31.45 -3.08
N MET A 558 13.33 30.79 -2.09
CA MET A 558 13.06 29.39 -1.76
C MET A 558 11.60 29.17 -1.36
N LYS A 559 11.03 30.07 -0.54
CA LYS A 559 9.61 29.99 -0.14
C LYS A 559 8.66 30.14 -1.32
N GLY A 560 9.05 30.86 -2.36
CA GLY A 560 8.26 31.02 -3.59
C GLY A 560 8.28 29.80 -4.53
N LYS A 561 9.09 28.77 -4.25
CA LYS A 561 9.25 27.61 -5.13
C LYS A 561 8.15 26.58 -4.90
N THR A 562 7.61 26.10 -6.01
CA THR A 562 6.71 24.94 -6.07
C THR A 562 7.13 24.09 -7.27
N ASN A 563 7.24 22.77 -7.08
CA ASN A 563 7.54 21.84 -8.17
C ASN A 563 6.27 21.53 -8.98
N ALA A 564 6.40 20.77 -10.07
CA ALA A 564 5.27 20.38 -10.92
C ALA A 564 4.16 19.58 -10.20
N TYR A 565 4.46 19.06 -9.00
CA TYR A 565 3.53 18.32 -8.14
C TYR A 565 2.94 19.19 -7.00
N GLY A 566 3.23 20.49 -7.00
CA GLY A 566 2.78 21.44 -5.98
C GLY A 566 3.53 21.34 -4.65
N SER A 567 4.60 20.55 -4.55
CA SER A 567 5.44 20.48 -3.35
C SER A 567 6.46 21.63 -3.35
N GLY A 568 6.59 22.34 -2.23
CA GLY A 568 7.51 23.47 -2.08
C GLY A 568 8.74 23.13 -1.23
N VAL A 569 9.26 24.15 -0.53
CA VAL A 569 10.37 24.04 0.42
C VAL A 569 9.85 24.09 1.85
N GLU A 570 10.52 23.37 2.74
CA GLU A 570 10.27 23.42 4.17
C GLU A 570 11.55 23.71 4.93
N PHE A 571 11.53 24.77 5.74
CA PHE A 571 12.62 25.09 6.65
C PHE A 571 12.41 24.38 7.98
N MET A 572 13.42 23.68 8.43
CA MET A 572 13.43 22.95 9.69
C MET A 572 14.84 22.93 10.28
N THR A 573 14.91 22.64 11.57
CA THR A 573 16.16 22.30 12.27
C THR A 573 16.65 20.90 11.90
N MET A 574 17.89 20.60 12.21
CA MET A 574 18.48 19.28 11.93
C MET A 574 17.91 18.20 12.87
N GLU A 575 17.58 18.57 14.11
CA GLU A 575 16.83 17.76 15.07
C GLU A 575 15.43 17.39 14.56
N GLU A 576 14.68 18.37 14.03
CA GLU A 576 13.35 18.14 13.45
C GLU A 576 13.43 17.18 12.26
N TYR A 577 14.46 17.31 11.42
CA TYR A 577 14.69 16.38 10.32
C TYR A 577 14.98 14.96 10.78
N TYR A 578 15.78 14.79 11.85
CA TYR A 578 16.00 13.47 12.42
C TYR A 578 14.68 12.83 12.88
N LYS A 579 13.85 13.57 13.60
CA LYS A 579 12.50 13.14 14.06
C LYS A 579 11.51 12.90 12.93
N TYR A 580 11.71 13.54 11.78
CA TYR A 580 10.86 13.34 10.62
C TYR A 580 11.14 11.99 9.94
N ASN A 581 12.38 11.49 10.00
CA ASN A 581 12.81 10.27 9.30
C ASN A 581 12.85 9.00 10.17
N ASN A 582 12.67 9.12 11.47
CA ASN A 582 12.71 8.03 12.46
C ASN A 582 11.53 8.15 13.42
#